data_AF-A0A0D3GL42-F1
#
_entry.id   AF-A0A0D3GL42-F1
#
_cell.length_a   1.000
_cell.length_b   1.000
_cell.length_c   1.000
_cell.angle_alpha   90.00
_cell.angle_beta   90.00
_cell.angle_gamma   90.00
#
_symmetry.space_group_name_H-M   'P 1'
#
loop_
_entity.id
_entity.type
_entity.pdbx_description
1 polymer ?
#
loop_
_entity_poly.entity_id
_entity_poly.type
_entity_poly.pdbx_seq_one_letter_code
_entity_poly.pdbx_strand_id
1 'polypeptide(L)'
;MGKEGWIIGKPAILLHTSDAGDSWERIPLSAQLPGNMVYIKATGEQSAEMVTDEGAIYVTSNRGYNWKAAVQETVSATLNRTVSSGISGASYYTGTFNTVNRSPDGRYVAVSSRGNFYLTWEPGQPFWQPHNRAVARRIQNMGWRADGGLWLLVRGGGLFLSKGSGITEDFEEASVQSRGFGILDVGYRSKDEAWAAGGSGVLLKTTNGGKTWVRDKAADNIAANLYSVKFLGDNKGYVLGNDGVLLRYVG
;
A
#
# COMPACT_ATOMS: atom_id res chain seq x y z
N MET A 1 10.82 -0.11 22.14
CA MET A 1 10.30 0.68 21.00
C MET A 1 11.50 1.24 20.26
N GLY A 2 11.54 1.15 18.93
CA GLY A 2 12.67 1.69 18.15
C GLY A 2 12.68 3.22 18.19
N LYS A 3 13.87 3.82 18.30
CA LYS A 3 14.08 5.28 18.20
C LYS A 3 14.32 5.76 16.77
N GLU A 4 14.47 4.82 15.84
CA GLU A 4 14.76 5.08 14.43
C GLU A 4 13.47 5.47 13.69
N GLY A 5 13.54 6.57 12.95
CA GLY A 5 12.42 7.11 12.18
C GLY A 5 12.87 7.64 10.83
N TRP A 6 12.01 7.50 9.83
CA TRP A 6 12.30 7.87 8.45
C TRP A 6 11.10 8.59 7.84
N ILE A 7 11.34 9.72 7.19
CA ILE A 7 10.31 10.49 6.48
C ILE A 7 10.78 10.70 5.04
N ILE A 8 9.89 10.48 4.09
CA ILE A 8 10.06 10.86 2.70
C ILE A 8 8.98 11.86 2.30
N GLY A 9 9.27 12.70 1.30
CA GLY A 9 8.32 13.70 0.81
C GLY A 9 8.55 14.13 -0.63
N LYS A 10 7.65 15.00 -1.11
CA LYS A 10 7.69 15.65 -2.42
C LYS A 10 7.70 17.18 -2.24
N PRO A 11 8.60 17.95 -2.89
CA PRO A 11 9.74 17.52 -3.71
C PRO A 11 10.70 16.60 -2.94
N ALA A 12 11.53 15.82 -3.66
CA ALA A 12 12.30 14.72 -3.08
C ALA A 12 13.10 15.15 -1.82
N ILE A 13 12.68 14.62 -0.68
CA ILE A 13 13.31 14.82 0.63
C ILE A 13 13.31 13.50 1.39
N LEU A 14 14.43 13.20 2.05
CA LEU A 14 14.58 12.08 2.96
C LEU A 14 15.13 12.61 4.27
N LEU A 15 14.41 12.37 5.35
CA LEU A 15 14.80 12.71 6.71
C LEU A 15 14.94 11.44 7.56
N HIS A 16 15.90 11.47 8.47
CA HIS A 16 16.18 10.40 9.41
C HIS A 16 16.26 10.94 10.83
N THR A 17 15.85 10.12 11.81
CA THR A 17 16.02 10.37 13.24
C THR A 17 16.48 9.08 13.92
N SER A 18 17.33 9.21 14.93
CA SER A 18 17.76 8.10 15.81
C SER A 18 17.37 8.32 17.28
N ASP A 19 16.61 9.37 17.57
CA ASP A 19 16.18 9.82 18.90
C ASP A 19 14.66 9.95 19.02
N ALA A 20 13.92 9.11 18.29
CA ALA A 20 12.46 9.06 18.29
C ALA A 20 11.78 10.36 17.80
N GLY A 21 12.49 11.16 17.01
CA GLY A 21 11.98 12.37 16.38
C GLY A 21 12.27 13.65 17.15
N ASP A 22 13.08 13.61 18.20
CA ASP A 22 13.57 14.80 18.92
C ASP A 22 14.45 15.66 17.99
N SER A 23 15.26 15.02 17.14
CA SER A 23 16.03 15.67 16.08
C SER A 23 15.93 14.93 14.74
N TRP A 24 16.04 15.68 13.65
CA TRP A 24 15.96 15.17 12.28
C TRP A 24 17.14 15.64 11.45
N GLU A 25 17.78 14.70 10.75
CA GLU A 25 18.83 14.98 9.78
C GLU A 25 18.32 14.73 8.36
N ARG A 26 18.75 15.57 7.41
CA ARG A 26 18.46 15.37 5.99
C ARG A 26 19.50 14.44 5.39
N ILE A 27 19.04 13.34 4.80
CA ILE A 27 19.90 12.42 4.05
C ILE A 27 19.94 12.87 2.58
N PRO A 28 21.12 13.16 2.01
CA PRO A 28 21.24 13.48 0.60
C PRO A 28 20.78 12.32 -0.27
N LEU A 29 20.05 12.63 -1.35
CA LEU A 29 19.58 11.65 -2.32
C LEU A 29 20.44 11.71 -3.57
N SER A 30 20.71 10.55 -4.18
CA SER A 30 21.37 10.50 -5.48
C SER A 30 20.50 11.18 -6.54
N ALA A 31 21.12 12.00 -7.40
CA ALA A 31 20.47 12.58 -8.57
C ALA A 31 20.03 11.53 -9.61
N GLN A 32 20.54 10.29 -9.52
CA GLN A 32 20.19 9.19 -10.41
C GLN A 32 19.07 8.30 -9.84
N LEU A 33 18.43 8.68 -8.73
CA LEU A 33 17.29 7.92 -8.21
C LEU A 33 16.15 7.91 -9.25
N PRO A 34 15.70 6.73 -9.72
CA PRO A 34 14.62 6.66 -10.70
C PRO A 34 13.27 6.95 -10.05
N GLY A 35 12.55 7.95 -10.58
CA GLY A 35 11.24 8.36 -10.09
C GLY A 35 11.27 9.05 -8.72
N ASN A 36 10.09 9.17 -8.10
CA ASN A 36 9.91 9.76 -6.77
C ASN A 36 9.76 8.66 -5.71
N MET A 37 10.29 8.90 -4.51
CA MET A 37 10.02 8.03 -3.36
C MET A 37 8.53 8.06 -3.01
N VAL A 38 7.93 6.87 -2.87
CA VAL A 38 6.51 6.72 -2.50
C VAL A 38 6.29 5.85 -1.28
N TYR A 39 7.30 5.10 -0.85
CA TYR A 39 7.23 4.29 0.35
C TYR A 39 8.59 4.20 1.03
N ILE A 40 8.60 4.24 2.37
CA ILE A 40 9.78 4.03 3.21
C ILE A 40 9.37 3.18 4.42
N LYS A 41 10.19 2.20 4.78
CA LYS A 41 9.98 1.35 5.95
C LYS A 41 11.29 1.15 6.69
N ALA A 42 11.32 1.56 7.96
CA ALA A 42 12.34 1.11 8.90
C ALA A 42 12.28 -0.41 9.03
N THR A 43 13.41 -1.09 8.77
CA THR A 43 13.53 -2.56 8.81
C THR A 43 14.37 -3.06 9.97
N GLY A 44 15.07 -2.16 10.67
CA GLY A 44 15.89 -2.48 11.83
C GLY A 44 16.66 -1.24 12.29
N GLU A 45 17.68 -1.47 13.12
CA GLU A 45 18.60 -0.41 13.50
C GLU A 45 19.36 0.08 12.26
N GLN A 46 19.35 1.41 12.03
CA GLN A 46 20.05 2.06 10.92
C GLN A 46 19.64 1.55 9.53
N SER A 47 18.53 0.82 9.44
CA SER A 47 18.15 0.04 8.28
C SER A 47 16.77 0.43 7.79
N ALA A 48 16.66 0.67 6.49
CA ALA A 48 15.40 1.00 5.85
C ALA A 48 15.31 0.45 4.43
N GLU A 49 14.08 0.31 3.97
CA GLU A 49 13.73 -0.08 2.62
C GLU A 49 12.85 1.02 2.00
N MET A 50 13.21 1.45 0.79
CA MET A 50 12.60 2.55 0.06
C MET A 50 12.10 2.07 -1.29
N VAL A 51 10.90 2.50 -1.69
CA VAL A 51 10.32 2.21 -3.00
C VAL A 51 10.02 3.50 -3.75
N THR A 52 10.34 3.54 -5.04
CA THR A 52 10.00 4.65 -5.93
C THR A 52 8.74 4.38 -6.75
N ASP A 53 8.13 5.43 -7.29
CA ASP A 53 6.93 5.32 -8.12
C ASP A 53 7.20 4.64 -9.47
N GLU A 54 8.46 4.52 -9.89
CA GLU A 54 8.89 3.71 -11.04
C GLU A 54 9.26 2.26 -10.66
N GLY A 55 9.12 1.91 -9.38
CA GLY A 55 9.27 0.56 -8.85
C GLY A 55 10.69 0.13 -8.53
N ALA A 56 11.65 1.06 -8.47
CA ALA A 56 12.94 0.72 -7.89
C ALA A 56 12.80 0.49 -6.38
N ILE A 57 13.53 -0.51 -5.87
CA ILE A 57 13.57 -0.82 -4.43
C ILE A 57 15.02 -0.70 -3.98
N TYR A 58 15.25 0.11 -2.96
CA TYR A 58 16.57 0.30 -2.36
C TYR A 58 16.54 -0.06 -0.87
N VAL A 59 17.63 -0.66 -0.40
CA VAL A 59 17.84 -0.99 1.00
C VAL A 59 19.09 -0.30 1.52
N THR A 60 19.03 0.19 2.75
CA THR A 60 20.18 0.69 3.50
C THR A 60 20.31 -0.08 4.80
N SER A 61 21.54 -0.20 5.30
CA SER A 61 21.88 -0.74 6.61
C SER A 61 22.86 0.17 7.36
N ASN A 62 22.96 1.43 6.95
CA ASN A 62 23.91 2.40 7.49
C ASN A 62 23.32 3.82 7.49
N ARG A 63 22.09 3.99 7.99
CA ARG A 63 21.39 5.29 8.12
C ARG A 63 21.21 6.04 6.80
N GLY A 64 21.15 5.31 5.69
CA GLY A 64 20.90 5.91 4.38
C GLY A 64 22.13 6.58 3.78
N TYR A 65 23.32 6.42 4.37
CA TYR A 65 24.57 6.86 3.76
C TYR A 65 24.86 6.10 2.46
N ASN A 66 24.55 4.79 2.43
CA ASN A 66 24.62 3.98 1.23
C ASN A 66 23.30 3.24 1.00
N TRP A 67 22.93 3.12 -0.28
CA TRP A 67 21.74 2.40 -0.72
C TRP A 67 22.14 1.34 -1.74
N LYS A 68 21.73 0.10 -1.48
CA LYS A 68 21.86 -1.02 -2.41
C LYS A 68 20.52 -1.26 -3.09
N ALA A 69 20.51 -1.35 -4.42
CA ALA A 69 19.30 -1.71 -5.15
C ALA A 69 18.94 -3.19 -4.89
N ALA A 70 17.73 -3.43 -4.42
CA ALA A 70 17.08 -4.74 -4.46
C ALA A 70 16.35 -4.96 -5.80
N VAL A 71 15.81 -3.88 -6.37
CA VAL A 71 15.29 -3.82 -7.75
C VAL A 71 15.86 -2.57 -8.39
N GLN A 72 16.75 -2.74 -9.38
CA GLN A 72 17.45 -1.63 -10.03
C GLN A 72 16.77 -1.17 -11.33
N GLU A 73 16.13 -2.10 -12.05
CA GLU A 73 15.39 -1.77 -13.27
C GLU A 73 14.04 -1.14 -12.91
N THR A 74 13.65 -0.11 -13.65
CA THR A 74 12.29 0.43 -13.57
C THR A 74 11.29 -0.60 -14.08
N VAL A 75 10.06 -0.53 -13.59
CA VAL A 75 8.99 -1.41 -14.04
C VAL A 75 8.73 -1.28 -15.54
N SER A 76 8.84 -0.07 -16.09
CA SER A 76 8.74 0.16 -17.53
C SER A 76 9.84 -0.55 -18.31
N ALA A 77 11.10 -0.51 -17.84
CA ALA A 77 12.20 -1.24 -18.47
C ALA A 77 11.98 -2.75 -18.42
N THR A 78 11.59 -3.29 -17.27
CA THR A 78 11.33 -4.73 -17.14
C THR A 78 10.16 -5.16 -18.02
N LEU A 79 9.00 -4.49 -17.97
CA LEU A 79 7.80 -4.89 -18.73
C LEU A 79 7.96 -4.78 -20.25
N ASN A 80 8.82 -3.88 -20.74
CA ASN A 80 9.11 -3.76 -22.17
C ASN A 80 10.14 -4.80 -22.64
N ARG A 81 10.95 -5.35 -21.73
CA ARG A 81 11.97 -6.38 -22.02
C ARG A 81 11.43 -7.80 -21.85
N THR A 82 10.74 -8.07 -20.74
CA THR A 82 10.09 -9.36 -20.49
C THR A 82 8.77 -9.34 -21.25
N VAL A 83 8.47 -10.38 -22.01
CA VAL A 83 7.24 -10.41 -22.80
C VAL A 83 6.06 -10.32 -21.83
N SER A 84 5.39 -9.17 -21.77
CA SER A 84 4.15 -8.99 -21.02
C SER A 84 2.97 -9.71 -21.71
N SER A 85 3.24 -10.77 -22.49
CA SER A 85 2.26 -11.51 -23.27
C SER A 85 1.19 -12.03 -22.34
N GLY A 86 -0.02 -11.51 -22.50
CA GLY A 86 -1.16 -11.87 -21.66
C GLY A 86 -1.53 -10.82 -20.61
N ILE A 87 -0.67 -9.85 -20.27
CA ILE A 87 -1.04 -8.77 -19.32
C ILE A 87 -1.64 -7.58 -20.06
N SER A 88 -2.96 -7.43 -19.94
CA SER A 88 -3.72 -6.40 -20.64
C SER A 88 -3.35 -5.00 -20.17
N GLY A 89 -2.76 -4.20 -21.06
CA GLY A 89 -2.33 -2.83 -20.79
C GLY A 89 -0.93 -2.68 -20.19
N ALA A 90 -0.14 -3.76 -20.14
CA ALA A 90 1.27 -3.72 -19.74
C ALA A 90 2.25 -3.53 -20.92
N SER A 91 1.83 -3.85 -22.15
CA SER A 91 2.66 -3.58 -23.33
C SER A 91 2.87 -2.09 -23.54
N TYR A 92 4.14 -1.69 -23.72
CA TYR A 92 4.55 -0.27 -23.81
C TYR A 92 4.21 0.54 -22.56
N TYR A 93 4.20 -0.10 -21.39
CA TYR A 93 3.94 0.61 -20.15
C TYR A 93 5.04 1.62 -19.84
N THR A 94 4.65 2.89 -19.73
CA THR A 94 5.52 4.03 -19.39
C THR A 94 4.96 4.80 -18.20
N GLY A 95 4.39 4.10 -17.22
CA GLY A 95 3.73 4.72 -16.07
C GLY A 95 4.42 4.45 -14.73
N THR A 96 3.84 5.03 -13.68
CA THR A 96 4.25 4.88 -12.28
C THR A 96 3.27 4.05 -11.48
N PHE A 97 3.56 3.73 -10.22
CA PHE A 97 2.59 3.15 -9.31
C PHE A 97 1.58 4.17 -8.79
N ASN A 98 0.31 3.78 -8.75
CA ASN A 98 -0.76 4.53 -8.09
C ASN A 98 -0.73 4.30 -6.57
N THR A 99 -0.57 3.06 -6.14
CA THR A 99 -0.44 2.67 -4.73
C THR A 99 0.63 1.60 -4.57
N VAL A 100 1.28 1.58 -3.41
CA VAL A 100 2.28 0.59 -3.00
C VAL A 100 2.00 0.22 -1.55
N ASN A 101 1.77 -1.06 -1.29
CA ASN A 101 1.51 -1.58 0.06
C ASN A 101 2.40 -2.77 0.38
N ARG A 102 3.02 -2.73 1.56
CA ARG A 102 3.94 -3.77 2.06
C ARG A 102 3.24 -4.66 3.09
N SER A 103 3.45 -5.96 2.99
CA SER A 103 3.06 -6.92 4.03
C SER A 103 4.02 -6.85 5.23
N PRO A 104 3.64 -7.45 6.38
CA PRO A 104 4.54 -7.59 7.52
C PRO A 104 5.83 -8.35 7.19
N ASP A 105 5.75 -9.38 6.33
CA ASP A 105 6.89 -10.22 5.92
C ASP A 105 7.75 -9.64 4.78
N GLY A 106 7.40 -8.45 4.27
CA GLY A 106 8.24 -7.69 3.33
C GLY A 106 7.97 -7.89 1.85
N ARG A 107 6.86 -8.53 1.52
CA ARG A 107 6.31 -8.56 0.18
C ARG A 107 5.60 -7.24 -0.12
N TYR A 108 5.59 -6.85 -1.38
CA TYR A 108 4.90 -5.67 -1.87
C TYR A 108 3.80 -6.05 -2.85
N VAL A 109 2.73 -5.26 -2.84
CA VAL A 109 1.75 -5.19 -3.92
C VAL A 109 1.64 -3.73 -4.36
N ALA A 110 1.65 -3.51 -5.67
CA ALA A 110 1.55 -2.19 -6.27
C ALA A 110 0.53 -2.17 -7.41
N VAL A 111 -0.24 -1.09 -7.51
CA VAL A 111 -1.22 -0.91 -8.57
C VAL A 111 -0.63 0.02 -9.64
N SER A 112 -0.70 -0.38 -10.91
CA SER A 112 -0.32 0.49 -12.04
C SER A 112 -1.06 1.83 -12.00
N SER A 113 -0.44 2.91 -12.48
CA SER A 113 -1.02 4.28 -12.50
C SER A 113 -2.44 4.36 -13.09
N ARG A 114 -2.76 3.47 -14.05
CA ARG A 114 -4.09 3.41 -14.70
C ARG A 114 -5.01 2.34 -14.12
N GLY A 115 -4.55 1.54 -13.15
CA GLY A 115 -5.33 0.47 -12.54
C GLY A 115 -5.70 -0.66 -13.49
N ASN A 116 -4.94 -0.85 -14.57
CA ASN A 116 -5.23 -1.89 -15.58
C ASN A 116 -4.74 -3.27 -15.14
N PHE A 117 -3.67 -3.31 -14.37
CA PHE A 117 -3.01 -4.48 -13.80
C PHE A 117 -2.36 -4.10 -12.46
N TYR A 118 -1.90 -5.09 -11.71
CA TYR A 118 -1.12 -4.89 -10.48
C TYR A 118 0.19 -5.69 -10.57
N LEU A 119 1.11 -5.41 -9.66
CA LEU A 119 2.36 -6.14 -9.56
C LEU A 119 2.63 -6.53 -8.11
N THR A 120 3.34 -7.63 -7.93
CA THR A 120 3.86 -8.04 -6.63
C THR A 120 5.37 -8.21 -6.67
N TRP A 121 6.01 -8.02 -5.54
CA TRP A 121 7.43 -8.32 -5.37
C TRP A 121 7.65 -8.98 -4.03
N GLU A 122 8.53 -9.98 -3.99
CA GLU A 122 8.94 -10.67 -2.78
C GLU A 122 10.46 -10.59 -2.62
N PRO A 123 10.99 -10.52 -1.37
CA PRO A 123 12.42 -10.49 -1.14
C PRO A 123 13.15 -11.63 -1.86
N GLY A 124 14.18 -11.27 -2.63
CA GLY A 124 14.95 -12.20 -3.47
C GLY A 124 14.53 -12.24 -4.93
N GLN A 125 13.35 -11.69 -5.30
CA GLN A 125 12.98 -11.54 -6.70
C GLN A 125 13.78 -10.41 -7.36
N PRO A 126 14.28 -10.61 -8.60
CA PRO A 126 15.06 -9.59 -9.31
C PRO A 126 14.20 -8.44 -9.87
N PHE A 127 12.89 -8.67 -10.05
CA PHE A 127 11.96 -7.71 -10.60
C PHE A 127 10.51 -8.01 -10.16
N TRP A 128 9.64 -7.00 -10.28
CA TRP A 128 8.21 -7.11 -10.00
C TRP A 128 7.50 -8.10 -10.94
N GLN A 129 6.66 -8.95 -10.39
CA GLN A 129 5.80 -9.87 -11.13
C GLN A 129 4.47 -9.20 -11.49
N PRO A 130 4.11 -9.05 -12.78
CA PRO A 130 2.85 -8.44 -13.18
C PRO A 130 1.69 -9.44 -13.21
N HIS A 131 0.50 -8.97 -12.83
CA HIS A 131 -0.72 -9.75 -12.77
C HIS A 131 -1.89 -9.00 -13.41
N ASN A 132 -2.70 -9.71 -14.20
CA ASN A 132 -3.94 -9.12 -14.71
C ASN A 132 -4.89 -8.76 -13.57
N ARG A 133 -5.70 -7.73 -13.78
CA ARG A 133 -6.83 -7.47 -12.88
C ARG A 133 -7.82 -8.64 -12.92
N ALA A 134 -8.30 -9.04 -11.75
CA ALA A 134 -9.28 -10.13 -11.62
C ALA A 134 -10.68 -9.78 -12.17
N VAL A 135 -10.97 -8.49 -12.36
CA VAL A 135 -12.29 -8.00 -12.80
C VAL A 135 -12.17 -6.91 -13.86
N ALA A 136 -13.23 -6.70 -14.65
CA ALA A 136 -13.23 -5.73 -15.75
C ALA A 136 -12.97 -4.28 -15.29
N ARG A 137 -13.39 -3.93 -14.07
CA ARG A 137 -13.23 -2.59 -13.47
C ARG A 137 -11.77 -2.33 -13.09
N ARG A 138 -11.32 -1.09 -13.27
CA ARG A 138 -9.95 -0.68 -12.91
C ARG A 138 -9.73 -0.77 -11.41
N ILE A 139 -8.54 -1.24 -11.05
CA ILE A 139 -8.06 -1.30 -9.67
C ILE A 139 -7.81 0.13 -9.16
N GLN A 140 -8.25 0.41 -7.94
CA GLN A 140 -7.97 1.66 -7.24
C GLN A 140 -6.87 1.49 -6.20
N ASN A 141 -6.94 0.41 -5.42
CA ASN A 141 -5.97 0.11 -4.38
C ASN A 141 -5.92 -1.39 -4.11
N MET A 142 -4.82 -1.87 -3.55
CA MET A 142 -4.62 -3.25 -3.12
C MET A 142 -3.74 -3.28 -1.88
N GLY A 143 -3.91 -4.30 -1.06
CA GLY A 143 -3.05 -4.53 0.08
C GLY A 143 -3.24 -5.91 0.66
N TRP A 144 -2.74 -6.08 1.87
CA TRP A 144 -2.64 -7.39 2.52
C TRP A 144 -3.70 -7.55 3.59
N ARG A 145 -4.30 -8.74 3.64
CA ARG A 145 -5.10 -9.22 4.76
C ARG A 145 -4.19 -9.72 5.88
N ALA A 146 -4.71 -9.77 7.10
CA ALA A 146 -3.97 -10.29 8.26
C ALA A 146 -3.70 -11.80 8.20
N ASP A 147 -4.39 -12.55 7.34
CA ASP A 147 -4.11 -13.96 7.07
C ASP A 147 -3.04 -14.18 5.98
N GLY A 148 -2.48 -13.09 5.43
CA GLY A 148 -1.47 -13.11 4.37
C GLY A 148 -2.03 -13.19 2.95
N GLY A 149 -3.35 -13.18 2.75
CA GLY A 149 -3.99 -12.98 1.44
C GLY A 149 -4.03 -11.51 1.01
N LEU A 150 -4.64 -11.24 -0.14
CA LEU A 150 -4.78 -9.91 -0.72
C LEU A 150 -6.22 -9.39 -0.62
N TRP A 151 -6.36 -8.07 -0.52
CA TRP A 151 -7.60 -7.36 -0.82
C TRP A 151 -7.40 -6.44 -2.03
N LEU A 152 -8.49 -6.24 -2.78
CA LEU A 152 -8.53 -5.47 -4.03
C LEU A 152 -9.73 -4.53 -4.02
N LEU A 153 -9.48 -3.24 -4.18
CA LEU A 153 -10.50 -2.22 -4.36
C LEU A 153 -10.58 -1.80 -5.83
N VAL A 154 -11.79 -1.68 -6.37
CA VAL A 154 -12.02 -1.29 -7.77
C VAL A 154 -12.93 -0.09 -7.89
N ARG A 155 -12.76 0.66 -8.99
CA ARG A 155 -13.53 1.89 -9.26
C ARG A 155 -15.02 1.64 -9.14
N GLY A 156 -15.68 2.41 -8.27
CA GLY A 156 -17.12 2.37 -7.97
C GLY A 156 -17.49 1.45 -6.79
N GLY A 157 -16.54 1.21 -5.88
CA GLY A 157 -16.84 0.70 -4.54
C GLY A 157 -16.86 -0.82 -4.39
N GLY A 158 -16.32 -1.57 -5.35
CA GLY A 158 -16.16 -3.02 -5.19
C GLY A 158 -14.95 -3.35 -4.31
N LEU A 159 -15.14 -4.27 -3.36
CA LEU A 159 -14.08 -4.86 -2.54
C LEU A 159 -14.04 -6.36 -2.84
N PHE A 160 -12.86 -6.87 -3.15
CA PHE A 160 -12.62 -8.27 -3.43
C PHE A 160 -11.52 -8.80 -2.51
N LEU A 161 -11.62 -10.07 -2.13
CA LEU A 161 -10.63 -10.75 -1.31
C LEU A 161 -10.08 -11.95 -2.08
N SER A 162 -8.77 -12.17 -2.00
CA SER A 162 -8.17 -13.35 -2.61
C SER A 162 -8.58 -14.61 -1.87
N LYS A 163 -8.76 -15.72 -2.60
CA LYS A 163 -8.94 -17.03 -2.00
C LYS A 163 -7.61 -17.55 -1.45
N GLY A 164 -7.64 -18.03 -0.22
CA GLY A 164 -6.45 -18.50 0.49
C GLY A 164 -5.48 -17.38 0.89
N SER A 165 -4.29 -17.77 1.34
CA SER A 165 -3.19 -16.86 1.70
C SER A 165 -2.15 -16.79 0.58
N GLY A 166 -1.34 -15.73 0.57
CA GLY A 166 -0.29 -15.53 -0.43
C GLY A 166 -0.76 -14.75 -1.65
N ILE A 167 0.08 -14.75 -2.69
CA ILE A 167 -0.22 -14.10 -3.96
C ILE A 167 -1.03 -15.09 -4.80
N THR A 168 -2.33 -14.84 -4.93
CA THR A 168 -3.23 -15.62 -5.78
C THR A 168 -4.05 -14.68 -6.66
N GLU A 169 -4.44 -15.15 -7.85
CA GLU A 169 -5.25 -14.38 -8.81
C GLU A 169 -6.75 -14.70 -8.73
N ASP A 170 -7.15 -15.61 -7.83
CA ASP A 170 -8.55 -15.98 -7.61
C ASP A 170 -9.15 -15.08 -6.52
N PHE A 171 -10.12 -14.25 -6.88
CA PHE A 171 -10.75 -13.27 -6.00
C PHE A 171 -12.26 -13.48 -5.92
N GLU A 172 -12.82 -13.27 -4.73
CA GLU A 172 -14.26 -13.24 -4.48
C GLU A 172 -14.70 -11.84 -4.04
N GLU A 173 -15.88 -11.41 -4.50
CA GLU A 173 -16.44 -10.12 -4.09
C GLU A 173 -16.94 -10.20 -2.65
N ALA A 174 -16.50 -9.27 -1.81
CA ALA A 174 -17.00 -9.12 -0.45
C ALA A 174 -18.32 -8.37 -0.46
N SER A 175 -19.27 -8.81 0.38
CA SER A 175 -20.53 -8.08 0.55
C SER A 175 -20.30 -6.78 1.34
N VAL A 176 -20.25 -5.66 0.63
CA VAL A 176 -20.05 -4.32 1.19
C VAL A 176 -21.29 -3.44 1.03
N GLN A 177 -21.79 -2.89 2.13
CA GLN A 177 -22.94 -1.98 2.14
C GLN A 177 -22.50 -0.52 2.00
N SER A 178 -21.65 -0.21 1.02
CA SER A 178 -21.10 1.15 0.81
C SER A 178 -22.10 2.14 0.21
N ARG A 179 -23.29 1.68 -0.23
CA ARG A 179 -24.31 2.49 -0.93
C ARG A 179 -23.77 3.22 -2.17
N GLY A 180 -22.82 2.62 -2.88
CA GLY A 180 -22.24 3.17 -4.12
C GLY A 180 -21.08 4.13 -3.91
N PHE A 181 -20.76 4.50 -2.66
CA PHE A 181 -19.55 5.27 -2.37
C PHE A 181 -18.30 4.40 -2.52
N GLY A 182 -17.23 5.02 -3.04
CA GLY A 182 -15.94 4.35 -3.22
C GLY A 182 -15.27 4.06 -1.89
N ILE A 183 -14.76 2.84 -1.74
CA ILE A 183 -13.83 2.45 -0.67
C ILE A 183 -12.42 2.82 -1.14
N LEU A 184 -11.63 3.40 -0.25
CA LEU A 184 -10.30 3.96 -0.55
C LEU A 184 -9.16 3.16 0.10
N ASP A 185 -9.40 2.59 1.29
CA ASP A 185 -8.40 1.77 1.99
C ASP A 185 -9.05 0.71 2.89
N VAL A 186 -8.31 -0.36 3.16
CA VAL A 186 -8.70 -1.43 4.10
C VAL A 186 -7.54 -1.72 5.04
N GLY A 187 -7.79 -1.60 6.35
CA GLY A 187 -6.82 -1.89 7.41
C GLY A 187 -7.30 -3.02 8.30
N TYR A 188 -6.49 -4.06 8.44
CA TYR A 188 -6.77 -5.18 9.34
C TYR A 188 -6.21 -4.91 10.74
N ARG A 189 -7.04 -5.12 11.76
CA ARG A 189 -6.64 -5.14 13.17
C ARG A 189 -6.20 -6.55 13.58
N SER A 190 -6.94 -7.55 13.14
CA SER A 190 -6.68 -8.98 13.36
C SER A 190 -7.09 -9.80 12.14
N LYS A 191 -6.99 -11.13 12.21
CA LYS A 191 -7.48 -12.03 11.13
C LYS A 191 -8.98 -11.93 10.91
N ASP A 192 -9.74 -11.58 11.96
CA ASP A 192 -11.19 -11.51 11.90
C ASP A 192 -11.71 -10.08 11.78
N GLU A 193 -11.02 -9.11 12.37
CA GLU A 193 -11.45 -7.72 12.39
C GLU A 193 -10.64 -6.84 11.43
N ALA A 194 -11.36 -6.14 10.56
CA ALA A 194 -10.81 -5.12 9.68
C ALA A 194 -11.78 -3.96 9.49
N TRP A 195 -11.24 -2.84 9.04
CA TRP A 195 -11.95 -1.60 8.80
C TRP A 195 -11.68 -1.12 7.38
N ALA A 196 -12.73 -0.66 6.71
CA ALA A 196 -12.65 -0.09 5.37
C ALA A 196 -13.14 1.36 5.42
N ALA A 197 -12.36 2.27 4.84
CA ALA A 197 -12.64 3.69 4.81
C ALA A 197 -12.87 4.15 3.37
N GLY A 198 -13.74 5.14 3.18
CA GLY A 198 -14.11 5.60 1.85
C GLY A 198 -14.59 7.05 1.78
N GLY A 199 -15.14 7.40 0.63
CA GLY A 199 -15.66 8.73 0.38
C GLY A 199 -16.91 9.05 1.22
N SER A 200 -17.14 10.34 1.49
CA SER A 200 -18.33 10.83 2.23
C SER A 200 -18.55 10.14 3.59
N GLY A 201 -17.49 10.01 4.38
CA GLY A 201 -17.54 9.45 5.73
C GLY A 201 -17.82 7.95 5.79
N VAL A 202 -17.69 7.21 4.68
CA VAL A 202 -17.89 5.76 4.71
C VAL A 202 -16.84 5.10 5.59
N LEU A 203 -17.32 4.47 6.65
CA LEU A 203 -16.55 3.63 7.55
C LEU A 203 -17.29 2.31 7.71
N LEU A 204 -16.64 1.21 7.34
CA LEU A 204 -17.18 -0.13 7.43
C LEU A 204 -16.31 -0.98 8.33
N LYS A 205 -16.92 -1.91 9.06
CA LYS A 205 -16.26 -2.88 9.93
C LYS A 205 -16.66 -4.29 9.52
N THR A 206 -15.69 -5.20 9.58
CA THR A 206 -15.92 -6.64 9.52
C THR A 206 -15.43 -7.28 10.82
N THR A 207 -16.02 -8.41 11.21
CA THR A 207 -15.58 -9.25 12.33
C THR A 207 -15.48 -10.72 11.91
N ASN A 208 -15.42 -10.99 10.61
CA ASN A 208 -15.33 -12.35 10.03
C ASN A 208 -14.32 -12.43 8.87
N GLY A 209 -13.23 -11.66 8.96
CA GLY A 209 -12.13 -11.69 7.99
C GLY A 209 -12.46 -11.02 6.65
N GLY A 210 -13.45 -10.13 6.63
CA GLY A 210 -13.84 -9.37 5.45
C GLY A 210 -14.91 -10.02 4.59
N LYS A 211 -15.49 -11.15 5.00
CA LYS A 211 -16.57 -11.81 4.24
C LYS A 211 -17.82 -10.93 4.16
N THR A 212 -18.18 -10.27 5.28
CA THR A 212 -19.28 -9.31 5.34
C THR A 212 -18.88 -8.05 6.09
N TRP A 213 -19.43 -6.91 5.66
CA TRP A 213 -19.11 -5.61 6.21
C TRP A 213 -20.36 -4.84 6.65
N VAL A 214 -20.28 -4.22 7.82
CA VAL A 214 -21.35 -3.40 8.40
C VAL A 214 -20.87 -1.96 8.52
N ARG A 215 -21.74 -0.99 8.21
CA ARG A 215 -21.43 0.42 8.39
C ARG A 215 -21.30 0.77 9.87
N ASP A 216 -20.19 1.39 10.21
CA ASP A 216 -19.99 1.98 11.52
C ASP A 216 -20.43 3.45 11.49
N LYS A 217 -21.21 3.86 12.49
CA LYS A 217 -21.80 5.21 12.56
C LYS A 217 -20.84 6.26 13.12
N ALA A 218 -19.67 5.86 13.61
CA ALA A 218 -18.69 6.79 14.19
C ALA A 218 -18.26 7.90 13.22
N ALA A 219 -18.41 7.69 11.91
CA ALA A 219 -18.07 8.67 10.88
C ALA A 219 -19.28 9.32 10.18
N ASP A 220 -20.53 9.03 10.59
CA ASP A 220 -21.73 9.49 9.87
C ASP A 220 -21.87 11.03 9.83
N ASN A 221 -21.36 11.72 10.86
CA ASN A 221 -21.39 13.18 10.96
C ASN A 221 -20.12 13.86 10.41
N ILE A 222 -19.25 13.10 9.76
CA ILE A 222 -17.98 13.60 9.24
C ILE A 222 -18.16 13.88 7.74
N ALA A 223 -18.21 15.16 7.40
CA ALA A 223 -18.23 15.62 6.01
C ALA A 223 -16.83 15.57 5.36
N ALA A 224 -16.18 14.41 5.40
CA ALA A 224 -14.84 14.19 4.86
C ALA A 224 -14.75 12.83 4.15
N ASN A 225 -13.84 12.75 3.19
CA ASN A 225 -13.35 11.48 2.68
C ASN A 225 -12.34 10.89 3.68
N LEU A 226 -12.44 9.59 3.90
CA LEU A 226 -11.53 8.85 4.75
C LEU A 226 -10.59 8.04 3.84
N TYR A 227 -9.31 8.42 3.81
CA TYR A 227 -8.34 7.96 2.81
C TYR A 227 -7.50 6.77 3.23
N SER A 228 -7.22 6.60 4.53
CA SER A 228 -6.37 5.51 4.99
C SER A 228 -6.78 4.97 6.34
N VAL A 229 -6.61 3.65 6.52
CA VAL A 229 -6.83 2.93 7.77
C VAL A 229 -5.52 2.25 8.16
N LYS A 230 -4.99 2.55 9.35
CA LYS A 230 -3.74 1.96 9.86
C LYS A 230 -3.91 1.44 11.27
N PHE A 231 -3.54 0.18 11.49
CA PHE A 231 -3.42 -0.43 12.81
C PHE A 231 -1.94 -0.63 13.18
N LEU A 232 -1.61 -0.32 14.43
CA LEU A 232 -0.31 -0.45 15.08
C LEU A 232 -0.47 -1.45 16.24
N GLY A 233 -0.69 -2.71 15.88
CA GLY A 233 -1.12 -3.77 16.82
C GLY A 233 -2.61 -3.69 17.18
N ASP A 234 -3.02 -4.51 18.15
CA ASP A 234 -4.45 -4.83 18.36
C ASP A 234 -5.29 -3.69 18.93
N ASN A 235 -4.65 -2.71 19.59
CA ASN A 235 -5.34 -1.67 20.38
C ASN A 235 -5.04 -0.23 19.91
N LYS A 236 -4.33 -0.06 18.78
CA LYS A 236 -3.99 1.27 18.27
C LYS A 236 -4.31 1.35 16.79
N GLY A 237 -5.47 1.90 16.46
CA GLY A 237 -5.92 2.12 15.09
C GLY A 237 -6.20 3.58 14.81
N TYR A 238 -5.92 4.02 13.58
CA TYR A 238 -6.17 5.37 13.12
C TYR A 238 -6.78 5.37 11.72
N VAL A 239 -7.68 6.32 11.47
CA VAL A 239 -8.20 6.62 10.13
C VAL A 239 -7.88 8.08 9.80
N LEU A 240 -7.30 8.30 8.62
CA LEU A 240 -6.89 9.62 8.12
C LEU A 240 -7.88 10.11 7.06
N GLY A 241 -8.37 11.34 7.17
CA GLY A 241 -9.24 12.01 6.19
C GLY A 241 -8.72 13.37 5.73
N ASN A 242 -9.47 14.06 4.86
CA ASN A 242 -9.15 15.46 4.50
C ASN A 242 -9.35 16.43 5.67
N ASP A 243 -8.79 17.63 5.52
CA ASP A 243 -9.00 18.78 6.40
C ASP A 243 -8.70 18.51 7.88
N GLY A 244 -7.68 17.68 8.15
CA GLY A 244 -7.23 17.36 9.50
C GLY A 244 -8.07 16.31 10.23
N VAL A 245 -9.03 15.66 9.55
CA VAL A 245 -9.82 14.58 10.16
C VAL A 245 -8.92 13.40 10.51
N LEU A 246 -8.93 13.04 11.79
CA LEU A 246 -8.27 11.87 12.36
C LEU A 246 -9.24 11.14 13.28
N LEU A 247 -9.49 9.86 13.01
CA LEU A 247 -10.21 8.98 13.93
C LEU A 247 -9.23 8.08 14.67
N ARG A 248 -9.52 7.81 15.93
CA ARG A 248 -8.74 6.91 16.79
C ARG A 248 -9.63 5.78 17.28
N TYR A 249 -9.13 4.56 17.18
CA TYR A 249 -9.78 3.36 17.71
C TYR A 249 -9.78 3.36 19.24
N VAL A 250 -10.91 2.97 19.85
CA VAL A 250 -11.10 2.99 21.33
C VAL A 250 -11.60 1.67 21.93
N GLY A 251 -11.78 0.62 21.13
CA GLY A 251 -12.36 -0.67 21.57
C GLY A 251 -13.84 -0.78 21.27
#